data_AF-A0A9E3TVM3-F1
#
_entry.id   AF-A0A9E3TVM3-F1
#
_cell.length_a   1.000
_cell.length_b   1.000
_cell.length_c   1.000
_cell.angle_alpha   90.00
_cell.angle_beta   90.00
_cell.angle_gamma   90.00
#
_symmetry.space_group_name_H-M   'P 1'
#
loop_
_entity.id
_entity.type
_entity.pdbx_description
1 polymer ?
#
loop_
_entity_poly.entity_id
_entity_poly.type
_entity_poly.pdbx_seq_one_letter_code
_entity_poly.pdbx_strand_id
1 'polypeptide(L)'
;MDRIAKRIESRLQTLSLQQPRFLEETRTQARERAIDSLGVRKYQERLDAIKKQAKRLDAREERTQREMLARIRDVPISQIGVYFSVDSEVENSIAQRQSVYEDELLAETDLGREILALRSEKENLLDTVWLATSPMQMKELWKEVDQLLGGSPTKLQREAMAIAPPQDD
;
A
#
# COMPACT_ATOMS: atom_id res chain seq x y z
N MET A 1 -8.82 -53.42 31.59
CA MET A 1 -9.11 -51.96 31.63
C MET A 1 -9.92 -51.50 30.43
N ASP A 2 -9.54 -51.87 29.20
CA ASP A 2 -10.11 -51.31 27.96
C ASP A 2 -11.62 -51.62 27.70
N ARG A 3 -12.11 -52.77 28.18
CA ARG A 3 -13.53 -53.18 28.02
C ARG A 3 -14.52 -52.36 28.85
N ILE A 4 -14.11 -51.87 30.01
CA ILE A 4 -14.95 -51.06 30.90
C ILE A 4 -15.01 -49.63 30.39
N ALA A 5 -13.87 -49.06 29.96
CA ALA A 5 -13.80 -47.75 29.33
C ALA A 5 -14.74 -47.65 28.12
N LYS A 6 -14.71 -48.64 27.20
CA LYS A 6 -15.60 -48.69 26.03
C LYS A 6 -17.10 -48.76 26.38
N ARG A 7 -17.48 -49.47 27.45
CA ARG A 7 -18.88 -49.49 27.92
C ARG A 7 -19.30 -48.14 28.51
N ILE A 8 -18.42 -47.47 29.24
CA ILE A 8 -18.66 -46.12 29.76
C ILE A 8 -18.82 -45.13 28.60
N GLU A 9 -17.94 -45.19 27.61
CA GLU A 9 -17.92 -44.29 26.45
C GLU A 9 -19.14 -44.47 25.55
N SER A 10 -19.57 -45.71 25.30
CA SER A 10 -20.81 -46.02 24.60
C SER A 10 -22.05 -45.49 25.34
N ARG A 11 -22.05 -45.57 26.68
CA ARG A 11 -23.13 -45.00 27.50
C ARG A 11 -23.13 -43.47 27.47
N LEU A 12 -21.96 -42.83 27.55
CA LEU A 12 -21.81 -41.38 27.42
C LEU A 12 -22.27 -40.88 26.04
N GLN A 13 -21.92 -41.59 24.95
CA GLN A 13 -22.42 -41.29 23.61
C GLN A 13 -23.94 -41.39 23.53
N THR A 14 -24.52 -42.45 24.08
CA THR A 14 -25.99 -42.62 24.09
C THR A 14 -26.67 -41.47 24.83
N LEU A 15 -26.13 -41.05 25.98
CA LEU A 15 -26.66 -39.93 26.76
C LEU A 15 -26.48 -38.58 26.04
N SER A 16 -25.37 -38.38 25.35
CA SER A 16 -25.10 -37.18 24.54
C SER A 16 -26.07 -37.06 23.36
N LEU A 17 -26.42 -38.18 22.71
CA LEU A 17 -27.39 -38.21 21.61
C LEU A 17 -28.83 -37.93 22.07
N GLN A 18 -29.17 -38.24 23.32
CA GLN A 18 -30.50 -37.97 23.89
C GLN A 18 -30.73 -36.48 24.16
N GLN A 19 -29.67 -35.72 24.45
CA GLN A 19 -29.73 -34.27 24.64
C GLN A 19 -28.52 -33.57 24.01
N PRO A 20 -28.57 -33.28 22.70
CA PRO A 20 -27.42 -32.77 21.96
C PRO A 20 -26.84 -31.45 22.48
N ARG A 21 -27.67 -30.62 23.15
CA ARG A 21 -27.27 -29.32 23.71
C ARG A 21 -26.86 -29.36 25.19
N PHE A 22 -27.15 -30.44 25.91
CA PHE A 22 -26.97 -30.48 27.37
C PHE A 22 -25.51 -30.24 27.78
N LEU A 23 -24.55 -30.84 27.07
CA LEU A 23 -23.12 -30.65 27.36
C LEU A 23 -22.63 -29.24 27.01
N GLU A 24 -23.16 -28.64 25.94
CA GLU A 24 -22.80 -27.27 25.53
C GLU A 24 -23.35 -26.23 26.51
N GLU A 25 -24.61 -26.39 26.92
CA GLU A 25 -25.25 -25.56 27.95
C GLU A 25 -24.54 -25.70 29.29
N THR A 26 -24.22 -26.94 29.70
CA THR A 26 -23.47 -27.22 30.94
C THR A 26 -22.10 -26.55 30.90
N ARG A 27 -21.37 -26.65 29.78
CA ARG A 27 -20.06 -25.99 29.60
C ARG A 27 -20.19 -24.47 29.68
N THR A 28 -21.23 -23.90 29.08
CA THR A 28 -21.50 -22.46 29.12
C THR A 28 -21.80 -21.98 30.54
N GLN A 29 -22.67 -22.69 31.26
CA GLN A 29 -22.96 -22.38 32.68
C GLN A 29 -21.73 -22.53 33.58
N ALA A 30 -20.92 -23.58 33.37
CA ALA A 30 -19.69 -23.77 34.12
C ALA A 30 -18.70 -22.62 33.89
N ARG A 31 -18.60 -22.12 32.65
CA ARG A 31 -17.79 -20.95 32.30
C ARG A 31 -18.30 -19.68 33.00
N GLU A 32 -19.60 -19.40 32.96
CA GLU A 32 -20.19 -18.25 33.64
C GLU A 32 -19.89 -18.28 35.15
N ARG A 33 -20.07 -19.44 35.80
CA ARG A 33 -19.72 -19.60 37.22
C ARG A 33 -18.24 -19.40 37.49
N ALA A 34 -17.36 -19.84 36.59
CA ALA A 34 -15.93 -19.62 36.74
C ALA A 34 -15.58 -18.12 36.66
N ILE A 35 -16.16 -17.40 35.69
CA ILE A 35 -16.01 -15.94 35.54
C ILE A 35 -16.43 -15.21 36.82
N ASP A 36 -17.56 -15.63 37.42
CA ASP A 36 -18.04 -15.10 38.70
C ASP A 36 -17.08 -15.41 39.84
N SER A 37 -16.69 -16.68 40.01
CA SER A 37 -15.84 -17.12 41.12
C SER A 37 -14.47 -16.46 41.13
N LEU A 38 -13.96 -16.10 39.94
CA LEU A 38 -12.69 -15.40 39.78
C LEU A 38 -12.83 -13.88 39.93
N GLY A 39 -14.04 -13.35 40.04
CA GLY A 39 -14.30 -11.91 40.16
C GLY A 39 -13.98 -11.12 38.88
N VAL A 40 -13.90 -11.78 37.72
CA VAL A 40 -13.44 -11.16 36.46
C VAL A 40 -14.57 -10.73 35.52
N ARG A 41 -15.84 -10.87 35.92
CA ARG A 41 -17.02 -10.55 35.09
C ARG A 41 -16.92 -9.19 34.40
N LYS A 42 -16.62 -8.12 35.15
CA LYS A 42 -16.48 -6.77 34.59
C LYS A 42 -15.39 -6.66 33.52
N TYR A 43 -14.27 -7.37 33.68
CA TYR A 43 -13.19 -7.38 32.71
C TYR A 43 -13.55 -8.18 31.46
N GLN A 44 -14.24 -9.31 31.64
CA GLN A 44 -14.71 -10.14 30.53
C GLN A 44 -15.74 -9.38 29.67
N GLU A 45 -16.72 -8.73 30.30
CA GLU A 45 -17.71 -7.88 29.61
C GLU A 45 -17.03 -6.73 28.85
N ARG A 46 -16.06 -6.06 29.47
CA ARG A 46 -15.28 -5.01 28.81
C ARG A 46 -14.51 -5.55 27.61
N LEU A 47 -13.86 -6.71 27.74
CA LEU A 47 -13.13 -7.34 26.66
C LEU A 47 -14.05 -7.71 25.49
N ASP A 48 -15.23 -8.26 25.78
CA ASP A 48 -16.21 -8.64 24.76
C ASP A 48 -16.78 -7.40 24.04
N ALA A 49 -17.01 -6.31 24.77
CA ALA A 49 -17.37 -5.02 24.19
C ALA A 49 -16.28 -4.48 23.25
N ILE A 50 -15.01 -4.51 23.67
CA ILE A 50 -13.87 -4.09 22.85
C ILE A 50 -13.78 -4.95 21.59
N LYS A 51 -13.89 -6.28 21.71
CA LYS A 51 -13.85 -7.18 20.55
C LYS A 51 -15.00 -6.91 19.58
N LYS A 52 -16.19 -6.61 20.08
CA LYS A 52 -17.34 -6.23 19.23
C LYS A 52 -17.11 -4.90 18.53
N GLN A 53 -16.46 -3.94 19.21
CA GLN A 53 -16.09 -2.66 18.61
C GLN A 53 -15.01 -2.83 17.55
N ALA A 54 -13.97 -3.62 17.82
CA ALA A 54 -12.90 -3.93 16.86
C ALA A 54 -13.49 -4.50 15.56
N LYS A 55 -14.31 -5.55 15.63
CA LYS A 55 -14.97 -6.12 14.43
C LYS A 55 -15.80 -5.11 13.63
N ARG A 56 -16.41 -4.12 14.30
CA ARG A 56 -17.17 -3.05 13.63
C ARG A 56 -16.25 -2.04 12.97
N LEU A 57 -15.10 -1.75 13.57
CA LEU A 57 -14.08 -0.88 13.00
C LEU A 57 -13.43 -1.55 11.80
N ASP A 58 -13.04 -2.83 11.90
CA ASP A 58 -12.46 -3.60 10.78
C ASP A 58 -13.41 -3.59 9.56
N ALA A 59 -14.69 -3.91 9.75
CA ALA A 59 -15.67 -3.88 8.66
C ALA A 59 -15.89 -2.47 8.07
N ARG A 60 -15.69 -1.42 8.88
CA ARG A 60 -15.81 -0.02 8.44
C ARG A 60 -14.55 0.43 7.71
N GLU A 61 -13.38 0.00 8.15
CA GLU A 61 -12.09 0.21 7.51
C GLU A 61 -12.08 -0.43 6.12
N GLU A 62 -12.42 -1.71 6.01
CA GLU A 62 -12.53 -2.42 4.73
C GLU A 62 -13.50 -1.71 3.76
N ARG A 63 -14.64 -1.24 4.28
CA ARG A 63 -15.60 -0.48 3.47
C ARG A 63 -15.01 0.85 2.99
N THR A 64 -14.33 1.58 3.87
CA THR A 64 -13.73 2.89 3.56
C THR A 64 -12.64 2.73 2.50
N GLN A 65 -11.78 1.74 2.66
CA GLN A 65 -10.75 1.36 1.69
C GLN A 65 -11.37 1.09 0.31
N ARG A 66 -12.46 0.30 0.25
CA ARG A 66 -13.17 0.03 -1.02
C ARG A 66 -13.79 1.30 -1.63
N GLU A 67 -14.33 2.20 -0.80
CA GLU A 67 -14.84 3.50 -1.25
C GLU A 67 -13.73 4.37 -1.86
N MET A 68 -12.52 4.35 -1.28
CA MET A 68 -11.36 5.06 -1.83
C MET A 68 -10.95 4.50 -3.20
N LEU A 69 -10.83 3.18 -3.35
CA LEU A 69 -10.51 2.57 -4.65
C LEU A 69 -11.57 2.83 -5.71
N ALA A 70 -12.85 2.72 -5.33
CA ALA A 70 -13.96 3.04 -6.22
C ALA A 70 -13.81 4.46 -6.78
N ARG A 71 -13.41 5.41 -5.91
CA ARG A 71 -13.19 6.80 -6.30
C ARG A 71 -11.97 6.99 -7.19
N ILE A 72 -10.86 6.31 -6.90
CA ILE A 72 -9.62 6.39 -7.69
C ILE A 72 -9.82 5.80 -9.08
N ARG A 73 -10.49 4.64 -9.17
CA ARG A 73 -10.74 3.92 -10.42
C ARG A 73 -11.94 4.44 -11.21
N ASP A 74 -12.70 5.38 -10.64
CA ASP A 74 -13.95 5.91 -11.19
C ASP A 74 -14.99 4.83 -11.53
N VAL A 75 -15.17 3.87 -10.61
CA VAL A 75 -16.14 2.76 -10.75
C VAL A 75 -17.04 2.66 -9.52
N PRO A 76 -18.25 2.08 -9.63
CA PRO A 76 -19.08 1.78 -8.48
C PRO A 76 -18.39 0.84 -7.48
N ILE A 77 -18.63 1.04 -6.17
CA ILE A 77 -18.06 0.21 -5.10
C ILE A 77 -18.39 -1.29 -5.24
N SER A 78 -19.52 -1.63 -5.88
CA SER A 78 -19.92 -3.02 -6.15
C SER A 78 -18.96 -3.76 -7.07
N GLN A 79 -18.14 -3.04 -7.84
CA GLN A 79 -17.12 -3.61 -8.72
C GLN A 79 -15.76 -3.79 -8.03
N ILE A 80 -15.59 -3.26 -6.81
CA ILE A 80 -14.36 -3.43 -6.02
C ILE A 80 -14.46 -4.73 -5.21
N GLY A 81 -13.58 -5.68 -5.51
CA GLY A 81 -13.47 -6.96 -4.80
C GLY A 81 -12.93 -6.83 -3.37
N VAL A 82 -13.14 -7.87 -2.55
CA VAL A 82 -12.82 -7.89 -1.11
C VAL A 82 -11.33 -8.20 -0.83
N TYR A 83 -10.56 -8.64 -1.83
CA TYR A 83 -9.20 -9.19 -1.66
C TYR A 83 -8.07 -8.35 -2.27
N PHE A 84 -8.34 -7.13 -2.74
CA PHE A 84 -7.27 -6.29 -3.30
C PHE A 84 -6.44 -5.66 -2.18
N SER A 85 -5.12 -5.55 -2.39
CA SER A 85 -4.24 -4.76 -1.51
C SER A 85 -4.54 -3.28 -1.72
N VAL A 86 -5.60 -2.81 -1.04
CA VAL A 86 -6.16 -1.47 -1.20
C VAL A 86 -5.15 -0.39 -0.86
N ASP A 87 -4.40 -0.60 0.22
CA ASP A 87 -3.47 0.40 0.74
C ASP A 87 -2.38 0.74 -0.29
N SER A 88 -1.84 -0.25 -1.00
CA SER A 88 -0.77 0.01 -1.97
C SER A 88 -1.21 0.86 -3.16
N GLU A 89 -2.41 0.64 -3.70
CA GLU A 89 -2.88 1.38 -4.87
C GLU A 89 -3.34 2.80 -4.50
N VAL A 90 -3.99 2.95 -3.34
CA VAL A 90 -4.37 4.25 -2.82
C VAL A 90 -3.12 5.10 -2.57
N GLU A 91 -2.12 4.56 -1.86
CA GLU A 91 -0.88 5.27 -1.56
C GLU A 91 -0.10 5.63 -2.83
N ASN A 92 -0.01 4.71 -3.79
CA ASN A 92 0.63 5.00 -5.08
C ASN A 92 -0.09 6.12 -5.84
N SER A 93 -1.42 6.12 -5.84
CA SER A 93 -2.22 7.16 -6.50
C SER A 93 -2.05 8.51 -5.82
N ILE A 94 -1.99 8.54 -4.48
CA ILE A 94 -1.71 9.75 -3.71
C ILE A 94 -0.30 10.25 -4.03
N ALA A 95 0.71 9.39 -3.97
CA ALA A 95 2.10 9.76 -4.22
C ALA A 95 2.30 10.32 -5.64
N GLN A 96 1.69 9.68 -6.65
CA GLN A 96 1.77 10.17 -8.03
C GLN A 96 1.16 11.56 -8.17
N ARG A 97 -0.01 11.79 -7.56
CA ARG A 97 -0.71 13.08 -7.64
C ARG A 97 -0.01 14.16 -6.82
N GLN A 98 0.54 13.78 -5.67
CA GLN A 98 1.35 14.63 -4.81
C GLN A 98 2.58 15.13 -5.57
N SER A 99 3.30 14.28 -6.29
CA SER A 99 4.48 14.70 -7.08
C SER A 99 4.15 15.83 -8.05
N VAL A 100 3.00 15.75 -8.74
CA VAL A 100 2.57 16.79 -9.67
C VAL A 100 2.32 18.10 -8.93
N TYR A 101 1.59 18.05 -7.81
CA TYR A 101 1.31 19.25 -7.01
C TYR A 101 2.55 19.83 -6.35
N GLU A 102 3.52 19.00 -5.95
CA GLU A 102 4.81 19.47 -5.43
C GLU A 102 5.55 20.27 -6.50
N ASP A 103 5.58 19.79 -7.74
CA ASP A 103 6.23 20.51 -8.84
C ASP A 103 5.49 21.83 -9.16
N GLU A 104 4.14 21.84 -9.13
CA GLU A 104 3.35 23.07 -9.27
C GLU A 104 3.68 24.10 -8.17
N LEU A 105 3.71 23.66 -6.90
CA LEU A 105 4.02 24.52 -5.75
C LEU A 105 5.47 25.03 -5.80
N LEU A 106 6.42 24.20 -6.24
CA LEU A 106 7.80 24.64 -6.43
C LEU A 106 7.89 25.72 -7.52
N ALA A 107 7.15 25.57 -8.62
CA ALA A 107 7.17 26.53 -9.72
C ALA A 107 6.70 27.94 -9.33
N GLU A 108 5.92 28.08 -8.26
CA GLU A 108 5.43 29.37 -7.76
C GLU A 108 6.55 30.25 -7.15
N THR A 109 7.65 29.65 -6.70
CA THR A 109 8.72 30.36 -5.96
C THR A 109 10.03 30.40 -6.75
N ASP A 110 10.86 31.42 -6.53
CA ASP A 110 12.19 31.50 -7.16
C ASP A 110 13.08 30.31 -6.78
N LEU A 111 13.14 29.97 -5.48
CA LEU A 111 13.89 28.82 -4.99
C LEU A 111 13.37 27.51 -5.57
N GLY A 112 12.05 27.34 -5.65
CA GLY A 112 11.47 26.12 -6.21
C GLY A 112 11.71 25.99 -7.71
N ARG A 113 11.69 27.08 -8.48
CA ARG A 113 12.12 27.06 -9.90
C ARG A 113 13.58 26.65 -10.05
N GLU A 114 14.47 27.11 -9.16
CA GLU A 114 15.87 26.68 -9.16
C GLU A 114 16.00 25.17 -8.87
N ILE A 115 15.25 24.66 -7.88
CA ILE A 115 15.20 23.23 -7.57
C ILE A 115 14.71 22.42 -8.77
N LEU A 116 13.63 22.85 -9.44
CA LEU A 116 13.08 22.18 -10.62
C LEU A 116 14.09 22.16 -11.78
N ALA A 117 14.78 23.28 -12.01
CA ALA A 117 15.84 23.35 -13.02
C ALA A 117 16.97 22.34 -12.72
N LEU A 118 17.43 22.26 -11.46
CA LEU A 118 18.46 21.30 -11.06
C LEU A 118 18.00 19.85 -11.13
N ARG A 119 16.72 19.56 -10.85
CA ARG A 119 16.14 18.21 -11.04
C ARG A 119 16.18 17.81 -12.50
N SER A 120 15.78 18.70 -13.41
CA SER A 120 15.86 18.46 -14.85
C SER A 120 17.30 18.22 -15.31
N GLU A 121 18.26 19.02 -14.86
CA GLU A 121 19.69 18.80 -15.18
C GLU A 121 20.20 17.44 -14.66
N LYS A 122 19.77 17.03 -13.46
CA LYS A 122 20.12 15.72 -12.88
C LYS A 122 19.57 14.55 -13.70
N GLU A 123 18.32 14.64 -14.17
CA GLU A 123 17.70 13.61 -15.02
C GLU A 123 18.43 13.46 -16.36
N ASN A 124 18.93 14.57 -16.90
CA ASN A 124 19.67 14.62 -18.17
C ASN A 124 21.19 14.44 -18.00
N LEU A 125 21.66 14.08 -16.80
CA LEU A 125 23.10 14.06 -16.49
C LEU A 125 23.87 13.04 -17.33
N LEU A 126 23.29 11.85 -17.57
CA LEU A 126 23.96 10.81 -18.35
C LEU A 126 24.15 11.26 -19.81
N ASP A 127 23.10 11.81 -20.42
CA ASP A 127 23.13 12.34 -21.79
C ASP A 127 24.11 13.51 -21.88
N THR A 128 24.16 14.35 -20.86
CA THR A 128 25.13 15.45 -20.75
C THR A 128 26.57 14.94 -20.75
N VAL A 129 26.89 13.93 -19.93
CA VAL A 129 28.24 13.34 -19.87
C VAL A 129 28.60 12.66 -21.19
N TRP A 130 27.66 11.91 -21.76
CA TRP A 130 27.86 11.26 -23.04
C TRP A 130 28.13 12.28 -24.15
N LEU A 131 27.32 13.34 -24.24
CA LEU A 131 27.53 14.44 -25.18
C LEU A 131 28.90 15.08 -24.97
N ALA A 132 29.32 15.35 -23.74
CA ALA A 132 30.64 15.95 -23.46
C ALA A 132 31.80 15.13 -24.06
N THR A 133 31.68 13.81 -24.01
CA THR A 133 32.70 12.86 -24.51
C THR A 133 32.50 12.40 -25.95
N SER A 134 31.40 12.82 -26.60
CA SER A 134 31.03 12.32 -27.93
C SER A 134 31.78 13.04 -29.07
N PRO A 135 32.01 12.36 -30.20
CA PRO A 135 32.51 13.00 -31.42
C PRO A 135 31.55 14.08 -31.95
N MET A 136 32.09 15.01 -32.73
CA MET A 136 31.32 16.16 -33.24
C MET A 136 30.08 15.74 -34.04
N GLN A 137 30.19 14.67 -34.84
CA GLN A 137 29.09 14.15 -35.65
C GLN A 137 27.89 13.69 -34.81
N MET A 138 28.15 13.13 -33.61
CA MET A 138 27.10 12.72 -32.70
C MET A 138 26.42 13.92 -32.04
N LYS A 139 27.18 14.99 -31.74
CA LYS A 139 26.64 16.26 -31.21
C LYS A 139 25.75 16.97 -32.25
N GLU A 140 26.18 16.98 -33.50
CA GLU A 140 25.41 17.52 -34.62
C GLU A 140 24.12 16.73 -34.83
N LEU A 141 24.20 15.40 -34.86
CA LEU A 141 23.02 14.54 -34.97
C LEU A 141 22.03 14.79 -33.83
N TRP A 142 22.52 14.90 -32.59
CA TRP A 142 21.68 15.20 -31.44
C TRP A 142 20.92 16.52 -31.61
N LYS A 143 21.61 17.58 -32.06
CA LYS A 143 20.99 18.88 -32.33
C LYS A 143 19.90 18.82 -33.40
N GLU A 144 20.14 18.08 -34.48
CA GLU A 144 19.14 17.89 -35.54
C GLU A 144 17.92 17.10 -35.04
N VAL A 145 18.13 16.09 -34.19
CA VAL A 145 17.05 15.33 -33.54
C VAL A 145 16.23 16.22 -32.61
N ASP A 146 16.88 17.02 -31.76
CA ASP A 146 16.20 17.97 -30.87
C ASP A 146 15.37 18.97 -31.68
N GLN A 147 15.92 19.51 -32.78
CA GLN A 147 15.20 20.43 -33.66
C GLN A 147 14.00 19.76 -34.35
N LEU A 148 14.14 18.51 -34.81
CA LEU A 148 13.05 17.75 -35.42
C LEU A 148 11.91 17.48 -34.43
N LEU A 149 12.24 17.20 -33.17
CA LEU A 149 11.27 16.89 -32.12
C LEU A 149 10.73 18.15 -31.40
N GLY A 150 11.22 19.34 -31.75
CA GLY A 150 10.85 20.59 -31.08
C GLY A 150 11.39 20.71 -29.66
N GLY A 151 12.41 19.93 -29.33
CA GLY A 151 13.11 19.97 -28.05
C GLY A 151 14.08 21.13 -27.95
N SER A 152 14.53 21.44 -26.74
CA SER A 152 15.64 22.35 -26.49
C SER A 152 16.60 21.72 -25.49
N PRO A 153 17.91 21.67 -25.80
CA PRO A 153 18.89 21.09 -24.90
C PRO A 153 18.95 21.88 -23.58
N THR A 154 19.21 21.16 -22.48
CA THR A 154 19.37 21.78 -21.16
C THR A 154 20.58 22.73 -21.12
N LYS A 155 20.79 23.45 -20.01
CA LYS A 155 21.96 24.33 -19.89
C LYS A 155 23.24 23.50 -19.94
N LEU A 156 23.33 22.40 -19.19
CA LEU A 156 24.54 21.58 -19.16
C LEU A 156 24.77 20.84 -20.49
N GLN A 157 23.72 20.37 -21.17
CA GLN A 157 23.88 19.74 -22.49
C GLN A 157 24.45 20.72 -23.53
N ARG A 158 24.01 22.00 -23.51
CA ARG A 158 24.59 23.04 -24.38
C ARG A 158 26.07 23.27 -24.10
N GLU A 159 26.45 23.32 -22.83
CA GLU A 159 27.86 23.45 -22.43
C GLU A 159 28.67 22.21 -22.85
N ALA A 160 28.13 21.00 -22.66
CA ALA A 160 28.76 19.74 -23.05
C ALA A 160 28.99 19.62 -24.57
N MET A 161 28.03 20.04 -25.38
CA MET A 161 28.19 20.07 -26.83
C MET A 161 29.28 21.05 -27.29
N ALA A 162 29.55 22.12 -26.52
CA ALA A 162 30.61 23.08 -26.82
C ALA A 162 32.02 22.60 -26.43
N ILE A 163 32.14 21.50 -25.67
CA ILE A 163 33.44 20.92 -25.31
C ILE A 163 34.09 20.31 -26.56
N ALA A 164 35.36 20.63 -26.82
CA ALA A 164 36.10 19.99 -27.91
C ALA A 164 36.25 18.48 -27.63
N PRO A 165 36.00 17.60 -28.61
CA PRO A 165 36.19 16.17 -28.40
C PRO A 165 37.64 15.87 -27.99
N PRO A 166 37.87 14.84 -27.17
CA PRO A 166 39.22 14.41 -26.84
C PRO A 166 39.98 14.11 -28.15
N GLN A 167 41.22 14.61 -28.27
CA GLN A 167 42.11 14.22 -29.36
C GLN A 167 42.56 12.78 -29.08
N ASP A 168 42.31 11.88 -30.02
CA ASP A 168 42.86 10.51 -29.98
C ASP A 168 44.38 10.60 -30.22
N ASP A 169 45.17 10.23 -29.21
CA ASP A 169 46.59 9.84 -29.35
C ASP A 169 46.69 8.32 -29.58
#